data_AF-A0A6P1MJL3-F1
#
_entry.id   AF-A0A6P1MJL3-F1
#
_cell.length_a   1.000
_cell.length_b   1.000
_cell.length_c   1.000
_cell.angle_alpha   90.00
_cell.angle_beta   90.00
_cell.angle_gamma   90.00
#
_symmetry.space_group_name_H-M   'P 1'
#
loop_
_entity.id
_entity.type
_entity.pdbx_description
1 polymer ?
#
loop_
_entity_poly.entity_id
_entity_poly.type
_entity_poly.pdbx_seq_one_letter_code
_entity_poly.pdbx_strand_id
1 'polypeptide(L)'
;MSVNLWGGIKTNGAQNSTAKKLTANKESELKSEFRNLFEAKKETTAKVESKDGDTLTISQNGTITQKLEELKKLHEQTDYSGMTDVEKYRLISNRYDEVFPCIAGKLATNFQTYDPVAKQQISELGEIIPGYPHAERFSNEKFSGFYKEVKGYQNLSDKEIIEKTKELYSKEGSLPEKVQMMSELWALGVIDGQTYGIFDASLGYLERKEYRNTFKVFNVDEQSDHYKNWIKSGGMENLKIDWEELKNNLFQNIDVKKLYGDKKQKEIENIFEILGGK
;
A
#
# COMPACT_ATOMS: atom_id res chain seq x y z
N MET A 1 -13.48 13.20 -18.96
CA MET A 1 -13.81 11.77 -18.83
C MET A 1 -13.44 11.35 -17.42
N SER A 2 -14.45 11.15 -16.56
CA SER A 2 -14.30 10.75 -15.16
C SER A 2 -13.99 9.26 -15.08
N VAL A 3 -12.78 8.91 -14.64
CA VAL A 3 -12.45 7.52 -14.33
C VAL A 3 -13.04 7.22 -12.96
N ASN A 4 -14.10 6.42 -12.93
CA ASN A 4 -14.60 5.81 -11.71
C ASN A 4 -13.51 4.84 -11.20
N LEU A 5 -12.70 5.30 -10.24
CA LEU A 5 -12.03 4.38 -9.32
C LEU A 5 -13.14 3.66 -8.53
N TRP A 6 -13.00 2.37 -8.29
CA TRP A 6 -13.92 1.53 -7.51
C TRP A 6 -15.16 1.01 -8.26
N GLY A 7 -14.94 0.29 -9.37
CA GLY A 7 -15.95 -0.56 -10.01
C GLY A 7 -15.71 -2.03 -9.71
N GLY A 8 -16.27 -2.55 -8.62
CA GLY A 8 -16.28 -3.99 -8.34
C GLY A 8 -17.00 -4.77 -9.45
N ILE A 9 -16.34 -5.79 -9.99
CA ILE A 9 -16.92 -6.70 -10.97
C ILE A 9 -17.94 -7.57 -10.24
N LYS A 10 -19.24 -7.38 -10.52
CA LYS A 10 -20.30 -8.32 -10.12
C LYS A 10 -20.24 -9.54 -11.03
N THR A 11 -19.98 -10.71 -10.46
CA THR A 11 -20.30 -11.98 -11.13
C THR A 11 -21.40 -12.71 -10.36
N ASN A 12 -22.54 -12.89 -11.02
CA ASN A 12 -23.59 -13.83 -10.60
C ASN A 12 -23.04 -15.25 -10.72
N GLY A 13 -23.07 -16.02 -9.63
CA GLY A 13 -22.67 -17.43 -9.62
C GLY A 13 -23.40 -18.19 -8.53
N ALA A 14 -24.24 -19.14 -8.93
CA ALA A 14 -25.08 -19.95 -8.08
C ALA A 14 -24.29 -20.73 -7.02
N GLN A 15 -24.85 -20.82 -5.81
CA GLN A 15 -24.34 -21.64 -4.71
C GLN A 15 -24.24 -23.10 -5.15
N ASN A 16 -23.03 -23.66 -5.09
CA ASN A 16 -22.83 -25.10 -5.12
C ASN A 16 -22.07 -25.52 -3.86
N SER A 17 -22.80 -26.11 -2.92
CA SER A 17 -22.33 -26.49 -1.60
C SER A 17 -21.49 -27.78 -1.67
N THR A 18 -20.18 -27.66 -1.79
CA THR A 18 -19.26 -28.77 -1.47
C THR A 18 -17.88 -28.27 -1.00
N ALA A 19 -17.85 -27.40 0.01
CA ALA A 19 -16.63 -27.09 0.75
C ALA A 19 -16.47 -28.09 1.92
N LYS A 20 -15.45 -28.94 1.87
CA LYS A 20 -15.09 -29.87 2.96
C LYS A 20 -14.61 -29.04 4.16
N LYS A 21 -15.28 -29.22 5.31
CA LYS A 21 -14.97 -28.58 6.59
C LYS A 21 -13.57 -29.00 7.08
N LEU A 22 -12.73 -28.04 7.50
CA LEU A 22 -11.43 -28.29 8.12
C LEU A 22 -11.58 -29.04 9.45
N THR A 23 -10.59 -29.88 9.78
CA THR A 23 -10.57 -30.65 11.04
C THR A 23 -10.06 -29.78 12.20
N ALA A 24 -10.62 -29.99 13.40
CA ALA A 24 -10.35 -29.19 14.60
C ALA A 24 -8.86 -29.04 14.97
N ASN A 25 -8.01 -30.04 14.65
CA ASN A 25 -6.56 -29.96 14.90
C ASN A 25 -5.85 -28.90 14.05
N LYS A 26 -6.29 -28.66 12.81
CA LYS A 26 -5.70 -27.63 11.96
C LYS A 26 -6.07 -26.22 12.43
N GLU A 27 -7.26 -26.06 13.00
CA GLU A 27 -7.68 -24.78 13.60
C GLU A 27 -6.87 -24.43 14.85
N SER A 28 -6.48 -25.43 15.66
CA SER A 28 -5.66 -25.19 16.86
C SER A 28 -4.21 -24.86 16.54
N GLU A 29 -3.62 -25.50 15.52
CA GLU A 29 -2.24 -25.20 15.09
C GLU A 29 -2.13 -23.77 14.54
N LEU A 30 -3.06 -23.38 13.66
CA LEU A 30 -3.16 -22.02 13.12
C LEU A 30 -3.27 -20.96 14.22
N LYS A 31 -4.11 -21.19 15.24
CA LYS A 31 -4.25 -20.27 16.38
C LYS A 31 -2.96 -20.09 17.19
N SER A 32 -2.12 -21.12 17.26
CA SER A 32 -0.85 -21.05 18.00
C SER A 32 0.24 -20.32 17.19
N GLU A 33 0.28 -20.54 15.87
CA GLU A 33 1.16 -19.79 14.96
C GLU A 33 0.80 -18.31 14.93
N PHE A 34 -0.50 -17.97 14.97
CA PHE A 34 -0.96 -16.58 15.06
C PHE A 34 -0.53 -15.86 16.36
N ARG A 35 -0.49 -16.56 17.49
CA ARG A 35 -0.02 -15.98 18.76
C ARG A 35 1.48 -15.71 18.74
N ASN A 36 2.26 -16.63 18.18
CA ASN A 36 3.71 -16.48 18.12
C ASN A 36 4.15 -15.34 17.19
N LEU A 37 3.36 -15.02 16.17
CA LEU A 37 3.57 -13.85 15.31
C LEU A 37 3.34 -12.50 16.02
N PHE A 38 2.49 -12.48 17.06
CA PHE A 38 2.15 -11.27 17.82
C PHE A 38 3.22 -10.91 18.86
N GLU A 39 3.83 -11.90 19.50
CA GLU A 39 4.80 -11.72 20.60
C GLU A 39 6.21 -11.29 20.13
N ALA A 40 6.48 -11.29 18.83
CA ALA A 40 7.80 -10.99 18.29
C ALA A 40 8.11 -9.49 18.04
N LYS A 41 7.15 -8.56 18.26
CA LYS A 41 7.39 -7.11 18.08
C LYS A 41 7.90 -6.44 19.36
N LYS A 42 9.22 -6.42 19.54
CA LYS A 42 9.90 -5.62 20.57
C LYS A 42 9.86 -4.12 20.24
N GLU A 43 9.72 -3.36 21.31
CA GLU A 43 9.55 -1.91 21.43
C GLU A 43 10.39 -1.07 20.46
N THR A 44 9.70 -0.23 19.69
CA THR A 44 10.32 0.84 18.91
C THR A 44 9.45 2.08 19.04
N THR A 45 9.91 3.08 19.79
CA THR A 45 9.27 4.41 19.82
C THR A 45 9.87 5.22 18.66
N ALA A 46 9.04 5.72 17.75
CA ALA A 46 9.49 6.64 16.72
C ALA A 46 9.65 8.03 17.36
N LYS A 47 10.85 8.63 17.27
CA LYS A 47 11.11 10.02 17.66
C LYS A 47 11.28 10.85 16.42
N VAL A 48 10.48 11.90 16.29
CA VAL A 48 10.55 12.84 15.17
C VAL A 48 10.57 14.25 15.74
N GLU A 49 11.57 15.02 15.33
CA GLU A 49 11.68 16.46 15.59
C GLU A 49 11.01 17.22 14.44
N SER A 50 10.00 18.04 14.75
CA SER A 50 9.57 19.09 13.83
C SER A 50 10.38 20.36 14.08
N LYS A 51 10.47 21.23 13.06
CA LYS A 51 11.16 22.53 13.10
C LYS A 51 10.67 23.49 14.21
N ASP A 52 9.56 23.16 14.86
CA ASP A 52 8.89 23.98 15.89
C ASP A 52 8.89 23.32 17.29
N GLY A 53 9.57 22.18 17.48
CA GLY A 53 9.71 21.55 18.80
C GLY A 53 8.58 20.60 19.20
N ASP A 54 7.56 20.39 18.35
CA ASP A 54 6.57 19.34 18.55
C ASP A 54 7.23 17.96 18.40
N THR A 55 7.30 17.23 19.52
CA THR A 55 7.83 15.86 19.55
C THR A 55 6.68 14.86 19.39
N LEU A 56 6.72 14.09 18.29
CA LEU A 56 5.81 12.96 18.11
C LEU A 56 6.10 11.90 19.19
N THR A 57 5.15 11.65 20.08
CA THR A 57 5.23 10.57 21.08
C THR A 57 4.04 9.63 20.89
N ILE A 58 3.98 8.94 19.76
CA ILE A 58 2.94 7.95 19.47
C ILE A 58 3.50 6.55 19.70
N SER A 59 2.79 5.76 20.52
CA SER A 59 3.21 4.40 20.83
C SER A 59 3.05 3.50 19.60
N GLN A 60 4.14 2.90 19.13
CA GLN A 60 4.08 1.95 18.01
C GLN A 60 3.41 0.61 18.39
N ASN A 61 3.23 0.36 19.69
CA ASN A 61 2.57 -0.83 20.21
C ASN A 61 1.06 -0.64 20.44
N GLY A 62 0.55 0.58 20.22
CA GLY A 62 -0.89 0.85 20.27
C GLY A 62 -1.66 0.13 19.17
N THR A 63 -2.94 -0.13 19.42
CA THR A 63 -3.89 -0.54 18.37
C THR A 63 -3.98 0.54 17.29
N ILE A 64 -4.42 0.17 16.08
CA ILE A 64 -4.65 1.15 14.99
C ILE A 64 -5.54 2.30 15.47
N THR A 65 -6.62 1.99 16.20
CA THR A 65 -7.53 3.00 16.75
C THR A 65 -6.82 3.96 17.71
N GLN A 66 -6.01 3.46 18.65
CA GLN A 66 -5.28 4.31 19.59
C GLN A 66 -4.29 5.23 18.87
N LYS A 67 -3.52 4.68 17.92
CA LYS A 67 -2.57 5.46 17.11
C LYS A 67 -3.27 6.56 16.30
N LEU A 68 -4.45 6.26 15.76
CA LEU A 68 -5.26 7.22 15.02
C LEU A 68 -5.83 8.32 15.93
N GLU A 69 -6.28 7.99 17.14
CA GLU A 69 -6.71 8.99 18.12
C GLU A 69 -5.56 9.91 18.55
N GLU A 70 -4.35 9.38 18.72
CA GLU A 70 -3.16 10.16 19.05
C GLU A 70 -2.74 11.08 17.89
N LEU A 71 -2.74 10.59 16.65
CA LEU A 71 -2.49 11.41 15.44
C LEU A 71 -3.52 12.53 15.31
N LYS A 72 -4.80 12.22 15.51
CA LYS A 72 -5.88 13.21 15.43
C LYS A 72 -5.67 14.33 16.44
N LYS A 73 -5.40 13.99 17.71
CA LYS A 73 -5.13 14.99 18.77
C LYS A 73 -3.92 15.85 18.43
N LEU A 74 -2.85 15.24 17.90
CA LEU A 74 -1.67 15.99 17.47
C LEU A 74 -2.02 16.98 16.35
N HIS A 75 -2.82 16.56 15.37
CA HIS A 75 -3.23 17.43 14.27
C HIS A 75 -4.18 18.56 14.74
N GLU A 76 -5.09 18.29 15.67
CA GLU A 76 -5.94 19.32 16.30
C GLU A 76 -5.14 20.37 17.09
N GLN A 77 -3.99 19.99 17.65
CA GLN A 77 -3.10 20.86 18.43
C GLN A 77 -2.05 21.59 17.58
N THR A 78 -1.82 21.14 16.35
CA THR A 78 -0.81 21.71 15.45
C THR A 78 -1.33 23.05 14.89
N ASP A 79 -0.53 24.10 15.04
CA ASP A 79 -0.81 25.37 14.38
C ASP A 79 -0.37 25.29 12.90
N TYR A 80 -1.33 25.15 12.00
CA TYR A 80 -1.10 25.20 10.56
C TYR A 80 -1.12 26.61 9.98
N SER A 81 -1.31 27.64 10.81
CA SER A 81 -1.29 29.02 10.35
C SER A 81 0.11 29.39 9.84
N GLY A 82 0.16 30.09 8.70
CA GLY A 82 1.42 30.43 8.04
C GLY A 82 2.05 29.31 7.21
N MET A 83 1.59 28.06 7.29
CA MET A 83 2.06 26.98 6.42
C MET A 83 1.41 27.03 5.04
N THR A 84 2.20 26.76 4.00
CA THR A 84 1.72 26.48 2.65
C THR A 84 1.01 25.13 2.58
N ASP A 85 0.20 24.91 1.54
CA ASP A 85 -0.49 23.62 1.36
C ASP A 85 0.48 22.45 1.16
N VAL A 86 1.66 22.71 0.57
CA VAL A 86 2.76 21.74 0.45
C VAL A 86 3.30 21.36 1.81
N GLU A 87 3.55 22.35 2.68
CA GLU A 87 4.07 22.11 4.04
C GLU A 87 3.05 21.36 4.90
N LYS A 88 1.76 21.74 4.82
CA LYS A 88 0.67 21.03 5.51
C LYS A 88 0.58 19.58 5.06
N TYR A 89 0.56 19.34 3.75
CA TYR A 89 0.47 17.99 3.20
C TYR A 89 1.69 17.16 3.63
N ARG A 90 2.89 17.71 3.48
CA ARG A 90 4.14 17.04 3.89
C ARG A 90 4.11 16.68 5.38
N LEU A 91 3.73 17.62 6.25
CA LEU A 91 3.70 17.40 7.69
C LEU A 91 2.73 16.27 8.07
N ILE A 92 1.50 16.33 7.56
CA ILE A 92 0.48 15.31 7.84
C ILE A 92 0.91 13.96 7.27
N SER A 93 1.31 13.89 5.99
CA SER A 93 1.74 12.64 5.36
C SER A 93 2.94 12.01 6.08
N ASN A 94 3.94 12.79 6.47
CA ASN A 94 5.10 12.27 7.20
C ASN A 94 4.70 11.66 8.56
N ARG A 95 3.83 12.34 9.32
CA ARG A 95 3.33 11.81 10.60
C ARG A 95 2.58 10.49 10.42
N TYR A 96 1.77 10.36 9.36
CA TYR A 96 1.13 9.09 9.01
C TYR A 96 2.14 8.01 8.60
N ASP A 97 3.13 8.35 7.77
CA ASP A 97 4.16 7.41 7.31
C ASP A 97 5.03 6.91 8.47
N GLU A 98 5.28 7.72 9.49
CA GLU A 98 6.02 7.33 10.69
C GLU A 98 5.24 6.38 11.60
N VAL A 99 3.93 6.57 11.70
CA VAL A 99 3.05 5.72 12.54
C VAL A 99 2.60 4.46 11.80
N PHE A 100 2.39 4.58 10.50
CA PHE A 100 1.88 3.56 9.60
C PHE A 100 2.73 3.49 8.32
N PRO A 101 3.99 3.03 8.39
CA PRO A 101 4.86 2.98 7.23
C PRO A 101 4.28 2.11 6.13
N CYS A 102 4.50 2.53 4.87
CA CYS A 102 4.02 1.85 3.67
C CYS A 102 2.50 1.73 3.58
N ILE A 103 1.75 2.80 3.91
CA ILE A 103 0.29 2.76 3.98
C ILE A 103 -0.36 2.35 2.65
N ALA A 104 0.16 2.80 1.50
CA ALA A 104 -0.39 2.42 0.20
C ALA A 104 -0.18 0.93 -0.06
N GLY A 105 1.00 0.41 0.28
CA GLY A 105 1.27 -1.03 0.19
C GLY A 105 0.38 -1.86 1.11
N LYS A 106 0.21 -1.41 2.35
CA LYS A 106 -0.66 -2.05 3.35
C LYS A 106 -2.12 -2.06 2.95
N LEU A 107 -2.63 -1.00 2.32
CA LEU A 107 -3.99 -0.95 1.78
C LEU A 107 -4.18 -1.97 0.66
N ALA A 108 -3.21 -2.09 -0.26
CA ALA A 108 -3.27 -3.04 -1.35
C ALA A 108 -3.23 -4.50 -0.87
N THR A 109 -2.49 -4.78 0.22
CA THR A 109 -2.34 -6.15 0.75
C THR A 109 -3.33 -6.51 1.86
N ASN A 110 -3.92 -5.52 2.54
CA ASN A 110 -4.78 -5.72 3.70
C ASN A 110 -5.76 -4.54 3.88
N PHE A 111 -6.57 -4.30 2.84
CA PHE A 111 -7.49 -3.16 2.76
C PHE A 111 -8.35 -2.98 4.02
N GLN A 112 -8.99 -4.06 4.50
CA GLN A 112 -9.92 -3.98 5.63
C GLN A 112 -9.27 -3.49 6.93
N THR A 113 -7.99 -3.79 7.13
CA THR A 113 -7.26 -3.40 8.35
C THR A 113 -6.85 -1.93 8.30
N TYR A 114 -6.47 -1.43 7.13
CA TYR A 114 -5.87 -0.10 6.98
C TYR A 114 -6.78 0.96 6.33
N ASP A 115 -7.96 0.58 5.82
CA ASP A 115 -8.97 1.52 5.30
C ASP A 115 -9.33 2.64 6.29
N PRO A 116 -9.49 2.38 7.62
CA PRO A 116 -9.70 3.46 8.58
C PRO A 116 -8.56 4.48 8.64
N VAL A 117 -7.30 4.04 8.47
CA VAL A 117 -6.13 4.92 8.48
C VAL A 117 -6.15 5.86 7.28
N ALA A 118 -6.39 5.32 6.09
CA ALA A 118 -6.48 6.11 4.86
C ALA A 118 -7.62 7.11 4.90
N LYS A 119 -8.79 6.70 5.40
CA LYS A 119 -9.95 7.56 5.54
C LYS A 119 -9.70 8.73 6.48
N GLN A 120 -9.06 8.47 7.64
CA GLN A 120 -8.75 9.54 8.57
C GLN A 120 -7.72 10.51 7.97
N GLN A 121 -6.65 10.01 7.33
CA GLN A 121 -5.67 10.86 6.68
C GLN A 121 -6.29 11.77 5.62
N ILE A 122 -7.16 11.22 4.77
CA ILE A 122 -7.86 12.00 3.73
C ILE A 122 -8.78 13.04 4.37
N SER A 123 -9.50 12.69 5.43
CA SER A 123 -10.38 13.62 6.16
C SER A 123 -9.60 14.78 6.75
N GLU A 124 -8.51 14.50 7.48
CA GLU A 124 -7.68 15.52 8.13
C GLU A 124 -7.01 16.43 7.09
N LEU A 125 -6.50 15.87 5.98
CA LEU A 125 -5.99 16.67 4.86
C LEU A 125 -7.10 17.56 4.26
N GLY A 126 -8.32 17.06 4.14
CA GLY A 126 -9.48 17.82 3.64
C GLY A 126 -9.93 18.95 4.57
N GLU A 127 -9.81 18.75 5.88
CA GLU A 127 -10.10 19.78 6.90
C GLU A 127 -9.03 20.88 6.93
N ILE A 128 -7.75 20.52 6.70
CA ILE A 128 -6.60 21.42 6.86
C ILE A 128 -6.21 22.12 5.54
N ILE A 129 -6.44 21.47 4.41
CA ILE A 129 -6.07 21.95 3.07
C ILE A 129 -7.35 22.19 2.24
N PRO A 130 -7.74 23.45 2.00
CA PRO A 130 -8.93 23.77 1.24
C PRO A 130 -8.99 23.07 -0.12
N GLY A 131 -10.12 22.42 -0.38
CA GLY A 131 -10.40 21.72 -1.62
C GLY A 131 -9.70 20.38 -1.79
N TYR A 132 -8.90 19.89 -0.83
CA TYR A 132 -8.39 18.52 -0.90
C TYR A 132 -9.52 17.48 -0.73
N PRO A 133 -9.52 16.34 -1.45
CA PRO A 133 -8.64 15.98 -2.57
C PRO A 133 -9.19 16.42 -3.96
N HIS A 134 -10.28 17.19 -3.99
CA HIS A 134 -11.04 17.48 -5.23
C HIS A 134 -10.53 18.68 -6.04
N ALA A 135 -9.61 19.48 -5.49
CA ALA A 135 -9.03 20.61 -6.20
C ALA A 135 -8.19 20.12 -7.38
N GLU A 136 -8.18 20.87 -8.47
CA GLU A 136 -7.53 20.48 -9.72
C GLU A 136 -6.04 20.14 -9.56
N ARG A 137 -5.34 20.82 -8.63
CA ARG A 137 -3.93 20.54 -8.27
C ARG A 137 -3.68 19.13 -7.72
N PHE A 138 -4.74 18.45 -7.26
CA PHE A 138 -4.71 17.07 -6.78
C PHE A 138 -5.24 16.07 -7.81
N SER A 139 -5.48 16.51 -9.05
CA SER A 139 -5.84 15.62 -10.16
C SER A 139 -4.60 15.06 -10.86
N ASN A 140 -4.65 13.80 -11.30
CA ASN A 140 -3.59 13.00 -11.95
C ASN A 140 -2.32 13.77 -12.36
N GLU A 141 -2.33 14.50 -13.49
CA GLU A 141 -1.14 15.17 -14.02
C GLU A 141 -0.61 16.31 -13.13
N LYS A 142 -1.51 17.06 -12.48
CA LYS A 142 -1.13 18.13 -11.56
C LYS A 142 -0.69 17.58 -10.20
N PHE A 143 -1.23 16.43 -9.79
CA PHE A 143 -0.86 15.75 -8.56
C PHE A 143 0.59 15.32 -8.58
N SER A 144 1.11 14.81 -9.70
CA SER A 144 2.53 14.43 -9.80
C SER A 144 3.47 15.62 -9.62
N GLY A 145 3.14 16.78 -10.19
CA GLY A 145 3.90 18.01 -9.96
C GLY A 145 3.89 18.44 -8.49
N PHE A 146 2.70 18.46 -7.88
CA PHE A 146 2.54 18.75 -6.45
C PHE A 146 3.29 17.75 -5.56
N TYR A 147 3.23 16.46 -5.86
CA TYR A 147 3.85 15.42 -5.05
C TYR A 147 5.38 15.44 -5.18
N LYS A 148 5.92 15.78 -6.37
CA LYS A 148 7.35 16.08 -6.53
C LYS A 148 7.77 17.28 -5.66
N GLU A 149 6.95 18.32 -5.56
CA GLU A 149 7.22 19.46 -4.67
C GLU A 149 7.18 19.06 -3.19
N VAL A 150 6.20 18.27 -2.79
CA VAL A 150 6.12 17.68 -1.43
C VAL A 150 7.37 16.86 -1.11
N LYS A 151 7.92 16.06 -2.04
CA LYS A 151 9.14 15.26 -1.80
C LYS A 151 10.45 16.05 -2.03
N GLY A 152 10.40 17.23 -2.63
CA GLY A 152 11.58 18.00 -3.03
C GLY A 152 12.30 17.45 -4.29
N TYR A 153 11.54 16.80 -5.19
CA TYR A 153 12.04 16.09 -6.37
C TYR A 153 11.78 16.84 -7.69
N GLN A 154 11.43 18.13 -7.67
CA GLN A 154 11.01 18.88 -8.87
C GLN A 154 12.07 18.93 -9.98
N ASN A 155 13.35 18.85 -9.61
CA ASN A 155 14.49 18.96 -10.53
C ASN A 155 15.21 17.62 -10.78
N LEU A 156 14.64 16.50 -10.31
CA LEU A 156 15.23 15.18 -10.47
C LEU A 156 14.70 14.51 -11.74
N SER A 157 15.59 13.79 -12.42
CA SER A 157 15.21 12.88 -13.49
C SER A 157 14.45 11.67 -12.95
N ASP A 158 13.68 11.00 -13.81
CA ASP A 158 12.93 9.80 -13.43
C ASP A 158 13.84 8.71 -12.84
N LYS A 159 15.06 8.57 -13.37
CA LYS A 159 16.05 7.62 -12.83
C LYS A 159 16.49 7.99 -11.41
N GLU A 160 16.76 9.26 -11.14
CA GLU A 160 17.12 9.73 -9.80
C GLU A 160 15.96 9.57 -8.81
N ILE A 161 14.73 9.79 -9.27
CA ILE A 161 13.53 9.54 -8.46
C ILE A 161 13.44 8.05 -8.11
N ILE A 162 13.62 7.14 -9.07
CA ILE A 162 13.57 5.69 -8.80
C ILE A 162 14.62 5.27 -7.77
N GLU A 163 15.87 5.74 -7.90
CA GLU A 163 16.91 5.42 -6.94
C GLU A 163 16.60 5.98 -5.54
N LYS A 164 16.10 7.22 -5.44
CA LYS A 164 15.69 7.78 -4.15
C LYS A 164 14.52 7.02 -3.51
N THR A 165 13.51 6.65 -4.30
CA THR A 165 12.41 5.81 -3.81
C THR A 165 12.94 4.46 -3.32
N LYS A 166 13.88 3.85 -4.05
CA LYS A 166 14.52 2.59 -3.64
C LYS A 166 15.42 2.72 -2.40
N GLU A 167 16.00 3.89 -2.14
CA GLU A 167 16.75 4.14 -0.89
C GLU A 167 15.82 4.23 0.33
N LEU A 168 14.59 4.71 0.15
CA LEU A 168 13.60 4.83 1.22
C LEU A 168 13.03 3.48 1.67
N TYR A 169 13.02 2.47 0.78
CA TYR A 169 12.39 1.17 1.03
C TYR A 169 13.41 0.04 0.81
N SER A 170 13.54 -0.90 1.76
CA SER A 170 14.59 -1.94 1.73
C SER A 170 14.62 -2.77 0.43
N LYS A 171 15.82 -3.11 -0.08
CA LYS A 171 16.01 -3.93 -1.30
C LYS A 171 15.44 -5.36 -1.15
N GLU A 172 15.49 -5.94 0.06
CA GLU A 172 14.89 -7.24 0.37
C GLU A 172 13.44 -7.13 0.88
N GLY A 173 12.83 -5.94 0.76
CA GLY A 173 11.63 -5.54 1.48
C GLY A 173 10.41 -6.46 1.34
N SER A 174 9.52 -6.38 2.31
CA SER A 174 8.20 -7.00 2.31
C SER A 174 7.35 -6.63 1.08
N LEU A 175 6.31 -7.41 0.79
CA LEU A 175 5.36 -7.06 -0.29
C LEU A 175 4.78 -5.64 -0.14
N PRO A 176 4.33 -5.17 1.05
CA PRO A 176 3.89 -3.80 1.24
C PRO A 176 4.92 -2.74 0.83
N GLU A 177 6.21 -2.94 1.11
CA GLU A 177 7.25 -1.99 0.70
C GLU A 177 7.38 -1.93 -0.83
N LYS A 178 7.32 -3.07 -1.51
CA LYS A 178 7.37 -3.13 -2.98
C LYS A 178 6.17 -2.48 -3.64
N VAL A 179 4.97 -2.70 -3.09
CA VAL A 179 3.76 -2.03 -3.56
C VAL A 179 3.82 -0.52 -3.27
N GLN A 180 4.35 -0.13 -2.11
CA GLN A 180 4.57 1.27 -1.77
C GLN A 180 5.50 1.96 -2.77
N MET A 181 6.61 1.32 -3.16
CA MET A 181 7.50 1.82 -4.20
C MET A 181 6.76 2.07 -5.51
N MET A 182 6.00 1.08 -6.01
CA MET A 182 5.24 1.23 -7.27
C MET A 182 4.18 2.34 -7.19
N SER A 183 3.49 2.46 -6.06
CA SER A 183 2.50 3.52 -5.82
C SER A 183 3.15 4.91 -5.79
N GLU A 184 4.31 5.04 -5.14
CA GLU A 184 5.06 6.29 -5.08
C GLU A 184 5.61 6.70 -6.44
N LEU A 185 6.13 5.77 -7.24
CA LEU A 185 6.57 6.04 -8.61
C LEU A 185 5.41 6.52 -9.50
N TRP A 186 4.21 5.95 -9.32
CA TRP A 186 3.02 6.39 -10.02
C TRP A 186 2.58 7.79 -9.58
N ALA A 187 2.55 8.04 -8.27
CA ALA A 187 2.22 9.35 -7.70
C ALA A 187 3.20 10.43 -8.19
N LEU A 188 4.49 10.11 -8.29
CA LEU A 188 5.54 11.00 -8.82
C LEU A 188 5.53 11.11 -10.36
N GLY A 189 4.63 10.41 -11.05
CA GLY A 189 4.52 10.46 -12.51
C GLY A 189 5.70 9.85 -13.26
N VAL A 190 6.51 9.03 -12.58
CA VAL A 190 7.61 8.26 -13.19
C VAL A 190 7.08 7.09 -14.01
N ILE A 191 5.97 6.50 -13.55
CA ILE A 191 5.24 5.47 -14.28
C ILE A 191 3.81 5.94 -14.53
N ASP A 192 3.23 5.56 -15.66
CA ASP A 192 1.85 5.93 -15.97
C ASP A 192 0.84 5.06 -15.21
N GLY A 193 -0.41 5.51 -15.18
CA GLY A 193 -1.49 4.78 -14.51
C GLY A 193 -1.79 3.41 -15.12
N GLN A 194 -1.45 3.19 -16.40
CA GLN A 194 -1.63 1.88 -17.03
C GLN A 194 -0.58 0.90 -16.52
N THR A 195 0.68 1.32 -16.38
CA THR A 195 1.78 0.54 -15.82
C THR A 195 1.50 0.20 -14.37
N TYR A 196 1.06 1.17 -13.56
CA TYR A 196 0.64 0.90 -12.18
C TYR A 196 -0.56 -0.05 -12.12
N GLY A 197 -1.58 0.14 -12.96
CA GLY A 197 -2.77 -0.72 -13.00
C GLY A 197 -2.46 -2.17 -13.41
N ILE A 198 -1.50 -2.40 -14.32
CA ILE A 198 -1.05 -3.75 -14.68
C ILE A 198 -0.34 -4.40 -13.48
N PHE A 199 0.52 -3.65 -12.78
CA PHE A 199 1.16 -4.13 -11.56
C PHE A 199 0.15 -4.48 -10.47
N ASP A 200 -0.79 -3.58 -10.17
CA ASP A 200 -1.84 -3.78 -9.17
C ASP A 200 -2.73 -4.99 -9.49
N ALA A 201 -3.15 -5.13 -10.76
CA ALA A 201 -3.90 -6.30 -11.21
C ALA A 201 -3.13 -7.62 -11.00
N SER A 202 -1.80 -7.59 -11.12
CA SER A 202 -0.95 -8.77 -10.87
C SER A 202 -0.98 -9.24 -9.41
N LEU A 203 -1.24 -8.33 -8.45
CA LEU A 203 -1.33 -8.66 -7.02
C LEU A 203 -2.51 -9.57 -6.74
N GLY A 204 -3.65 -9.41 -7.43
CA GLY A 204 -4.79 -10.32 -7.29
C GLY A 204 -4.49 -11.75 -7.76
N TYR A 205 -3.61 -11.93 -8.75
CA TYR A 205 -3.15 -13.26 -9.14
C TYR A 205 -2.21 -13.87 -8.11
N LEU A 206 -1.30 -13.05 -7.55
CA LEU A 206 -0.41 -13.47 -6.48
C LEU A 206 -1.21 -13.91 -5.25
N GLU A 207 -2.19 -13.11 -4.84
CA GLU A 207 -3.04 -13.39 -3.69
C GLU A 207 -3.77 -14.72 -3.81
N ARG A 208 -4.43 -14.96 -4.95
CA ARG A 208 -5.08 -16.24 -5.20
C ARG A 208 -4.08 -17.40 -5.22
N LYS A 209 -2.87 -17.20 -5.74
CA LYS A 209 -1.81 -18.21 -5.75
C LYS A 209 -1.38 -18.53 -4.32
N GLU A 210 -1.07 -17.53 -3.51
CA GLU A 210 -0.59 -17.72 -2.13
C GLU A 210 -1.67 -18.32 -1.24
N TYR A 211 -2.92 -17.87 -1.35
CA TYR A 211 -4.02 -18.48 -0.62
C TYR A 211 -4.18 -19.98 -0.93
N ARG A 212 -4.14 -20.36 -2.22
CA ARG A 212 -4.20 -21.77 -2.64
C ARG A 212 -3.04 -22.57 -2.07
N ASN A 213 -1.83 -22.00 -2.08
CA ASN A 213 -0.63 -22.65 -1.53
C ASN A 213 -0.75 -22.87 -0.02
N THR A 214 -1.15 -21.84 0.73
CA THR A 214 -1.30 -21.89 2.19
C THR A 214 -2.31 -22.95 2.61
N PHE A 215 -3.48 -22.99 1.97
CA PHE A 215 -4.58 -23.86 2.41
C PHE A 215 -4.73 -25.15 1.62
N LYS A 216 -3.90 -25.36 0.59
CA LYS A 216 -3.94 -26.51 -0.32
C LYS A 216 -5.33 -26.70 -0.95
N VAL A 217 -5.90 -25.59 -1.42
CA VAL A 217 -7.22 -25.56 -2.08
C VAL A 217 -7.07 -25.22 -3.55
N PHE A 218 -7.99 -25.72 -4.39
CA PHE A 218 -8.03 -25.38 -5.80
C PHE A 218 -8.84 -24.11 -6.07
N ASN A 219 -10.00 -23.98 -5.42
CA ASN A 219 -10.89 -22.82 -5.56
C ASN A 219 -10.69 -21.82 -4.42
N VAL A 220 -10.77 -20.54 -4.76
CA VAL A 220 -10.77 -19.43 -3.80
C VAL A 220 -12.19 -18.88 -3.72
N ASP A 221 -12.78 -18.91 -2.52
CA ASP A 221 -14.01 -18.18 -2.22
C ASP A 221 -13.64 -16.92 -1.45
N GLU A 222 -13.46 -15.82 -2.20
CA GLU A 222 -13.08 -14.50 -1.67
C GLU A 222 -14.15 -13.92 -0.73
N GLN A 223 -15.38 -14.45 -0.75
CA GLN A 223 -16.45 -14.02 0.14
C GLN A 223 -16.49 -14.77 1.46
N SER A 224 -15.78 -15.90 1.57
CA SER A 224 -15.73 -16.70 2.78
C SER A 224 -15.06 -15.95 3.94
N ASP A 225 -15.56 -16.16 5.16
CA ASP A 225 -14.94 -15.64 6.39
C ASP A 225 -13.50 -16.14 6.54
N HIS A 226 -13.22 -17.36 6.06
CA HIS A 226 -11.89 -17.94 6.10
C HIS A 226 -10.90 -17.12 5.27
N TYR A 227 -11.24 -16.79 4.02
CA TYR A 227 -10.39 -15.95 3.17
C TYR A 227 -10.24 -14.53 3.74
N LYS A 228 -11.35 -13.92 4.19
CA LYS A 228 -11.32 -12.57 4.81
C LYS A 228 -10.44 -12.53 6.06
N ASN A 229 -10.52 -13.56 6.91
CA ASN A 229 -9.69 -13.69 8.10
C ASN A 229 -8.21 -13.88 7.74
N TRP A 230 -7.91 -14.67 6.71
CA TRP A 230 -6.53 -14.84 6.22
C TRP A 230 -5.93 -13.50 5.77
N ILE A 231 -6.64 -12.73 4.93
CA ILE A 231 -6.20 -11.38 4.52
C ILE A 231 -6.01 -10.48 5.74
N LYS A 232 -7.03 -10.38 6.61
CA LYS A 232 -7.00 -9.53 7.81
C LYS A 232 -5.83 -9.84 8.73
N SER A 233 -5.46 -11.11 8.81
CA SER A 233 -4.33 -11.59 9.61
C SER A 233 -2.95 -11.40 8.97
N GLY A 234 -2.90 -10.72 7.82
CA GLY A 234 -1.67 -10.37 7.11
C GLY A 234 -1.25 -11.42 6.08
N GLY A 235 -2.17 -12.20 5.52
CA GLY A 235 -1.86 -13.23 4.53
C GLY A 235 -0.99 -12.74 3.36
N MET A 236 -1.36 -11.60 2.76
CA MET A 236 -0.54 -10.92 1.76
C MET A 236 0.50 -9.98 2.37
N GLU A 237 0.12 -9.22 3.41
CA GLU A 237 0.98 -8.21 4.05
C GLU A 237 2.29 -8.79 4.58
N ASN A 238 2.28 -10.03 5.07
CA ASN A 238 3.45 -10.71 5.63
C ASN A 238 4.30 -11.44 4.58
N LEU A 239 3.93 -11.39 3.29
CA LEU A 239 4.69 -12.06 2.24
C LEU A 239 6.07 -11.42 2.07
N LYS A 240 7.08 -12.29 2.04
CA LYS A 240 8.42 -11.96 1.57
C LYS A 240 8.54 -12.50 0.16
N ILE A 241 8.64 -11.58 -0.80
CA ILE A 241 8.70 -11.88 -2.23
C ILE A 241 9.70 -10.92 -2.85
N ASP A 242 10.56 -11.40 -3.75
CA ASP A 242 11.51 -10.54 -4.44
C ASP A 242 10.92 -9.91 -5.72
N TRP A 243 11.68 -9.01 -6.35
CA TRP A 243 11.22 -8.32 -7.58
C TRP A 243 11.11 -9.27 -8.78
N GLU A 244 11.95 -10.30 -8.86
CA GLU A 244 11.89 -11.29 -9.95
C GLU A 244 10.69 -12.20 -9.80
N GLU A 245 10.34 -12.61 -8.59
CA GLU A 245 9.13 -13.36 -8.29
C GLU A 245 7.87 -12.56 -8.63
N LEU A 246 7.83 -11.26 -8.31
CA LEU A 246 6.74 -10.37 -8.72
C LEU A 246 6.68 -10.19 -10.25
N LYS A 247 7.83 -9.98 -10.91
CA LYS A 247 7.94 -9.90 -12.37
C LYS A 247 7.38 -11.16 -13.02
N ASN A 248 7.80 -12.33 -12.53
CA ASN A 248 7.35 -13.63 -13.00
C ASN A 248 5.85 -13.82 -12.77
N ASN A 249 5.34 -13.47 -11.59
CA ASN A 249 3.90 -13.52 -11.31
C ASN A 249 3.12 -12.67 -12.30
N LEU A 250 3.59 -11.46 -12.61
CA LEU A 250 2.93 -10.56 -13.57
C LEU A 250 2.92 -11.17 -14.98
N PHE A 251 4.08 -11.51 -15.54
CA PHE A 251 4.17 -11.97 -16.93
C PHE A 251 3.65 -13.39 -17.17
N GLN A 252 3.55 -14.23 -16.13
CA GLN A 252 2.90 -15.54 -16.24
C GLN A 252 1.37 -15.45 -16.26
N ASN A 253 0.79 -14.39 -15.69
CA ASN A 253 -0.67 -14.26 -15.56
C ASN A 253 -1.27 -13.19 -16.49
N ILE A 254 -0.47 -12.24 -16.98
CA ILE A 254 -0.90 -11.15 -17.84
C ILE A 254 -0.02 -11.12 -19.09
N ASP A 255 -0.63 -11.38 -20.25
CA ASP A 255 0.04 -11.25 -21.55
C ASP A 255 0.13 -9.77 -21.96
N VAL A 256 1.08 -9.05 -21.34
CA VAL A 256 1.23 -7.60 -21.49
C VAL A 256 1.47 -7.21 -22.94
N LYS A 257 2.33 -7.94 -23.67
CA LYS A 257 2.61 -7.67 -25.08
C LYS A 257 1.37 -7.78 -25.94
N LYS A 258 0.55 -8.82 -25.73
CA LYS A 258 -0.69 -8.99 -26.51
C LYS A 258 -1.74 -7.92 -26.18
N LEU A 259 -1.87 -7.55 -24.91
CA LEU A 259 -2.91 -6.63 -24.44
C LEU A 259 -2.56 -5.16 -24.62
N TYR A 260 -1.28 -4.81 -24.48
CA TYR A 260 -0.80 -3.42 -24.39
C TYR A 260 0.39 -3.10 -25.31
N GLY A 261 0.93 -4.10 -26.02
CA GLY A 261 2.00 -3.94 -27.00
C GLY A 261 3.42 -4.06 -26.43
N ASP A 262 4.38 -4.25 -27.34
CA ASP A 262 5.81 -4.45 -27.03
C ASP A 262 6.43 -3.31 -26.22
N LYS A 263 6.05 -2.07 -26.50
CA LYS A 263 6.57 -0.89 -25.80
C LYS A 263 6.24 -0.95 -24.31
N LYS A 264 5.00 -1.33 -23.96
CA LYS A 264 4.54 -1.38 -22.58
C LYS A 264 5.16 -2.55 -21.81
N GLN A 265 5.35 -3.70 -22.46
CA GLN A 265 6.10 -4.80 -21.85
C GLN A 265 7.54 -4.38 -21.50
N LYS A 266 8.27 -3.76 -22.43
CA LYS A 266 9.65 -3.30 -22.18
C LYS A 266 9.73 -2.25 -21.09
N GLU A 267 8.77 -1.33 -21.02
CA GLU A 267 8.67 -0.34 -19.95
C GLU A 267 8.57 -1.02 -18.57
N ILE A 268 7.67 -1.99 -18.43
CA ILE A 268 7.50 -2.76 -17.19
C ILE A 268 8.76 -3.56 -16.87
N GLU A 269 9.34 -4.26 -17.86
CA GLU A 269 10.58 -5.03 -17.69
C GLU A 269 11.72 -4.14 -17.14
N ASN A 270 11.90 -2.95 -17.72
CA ASN A 270 12.92 -2.00 -17.28
C ASN A 270 12.69 -1.53 -15.84
N ILE A 271 11.44 -1.24 -15.44
CA ILE A 271 11.12 -0.82 -14.06
C ILE A 271 11.50 -1.94 -13.07
N PHE A 272 11.12 -3.18 -13.36
CA PHE A 272 11.47 -4.33 -12.52
C PHE A 272 12.99 -4.57 -12.46
N GLU A 273 13.73 -4.35 -13.55
CA GLU A 273 15.19 -4.47 -13.57
C GLU A 273 15.87 -3.43 -12.68
N ILE A 274 15.48 -2.16 -12.81
CA ILE A 274 16.03 -1.06 -12.00
C ILE A 274 15.73 -1.30 -10.50
N LEU A 275 14.48 -1.65 -10.17
CA LEU A 275 14.06 -1.91 -8.79
C LEU A 275 14.72 -3.18 -8.23
N GLY A 276 14.88 -4.23 -9.05
CA GLY A 276 15.60 -5.46 -8.73
C GLY A 276 17.10 -5.30 -8.62
N GLY A 277 17.68 -4.19 -9.10
CA GLY A 277 19.12 -3.91 -9.04
C GLY A 277 19.94 -4.68 -10.07
N LYS A 278 19.37 -4.94 -11.25
CA LYS A 278 20.07 -5.55 -12.40
C LYS A 278 20.42 -4.52 -13.47
#